data_AF-A0A696DJ42-F1
#
_entry.id   AF-A0A696DJ42-F1
#
_cell.length_a   1.000
_cell.length_b   1.000
_cell.length_c   1.000
_cell.angle_alpha   90.00
_cell.angle_beta   90.00
_cell.angle_gamma   90.00
#
_symmetry.space_group_name_H-M   'P 1'
#
loop_
_entity.id
_entity.type
_entity.pdbx_description
1 polymer ?
#
loop_
_entity_poly.entity_id
_entity_poly.type
_entity_poly.pdbx_seq_one_letter_code
_entity_poly.pdbx_strand_id
1 'polypeptide(L)'
;FLSLFLKKVIILFLVRDPISRLKTAVNHHTNNPDKDVRLFNLSSDFNKILNCKKYGTSIVGKFANAPMIEYLNFWFFTDRWFLYNSLLSSIRNFEVFYIDMEEIKPAKAFDTMCDLANKFGFKKPTDKKFFEGVMNGDFLGILPFTLYIHSKDIDNVYSLMKSYENLSSLKDNDGIHLQITSTNLVEFY
;
A
#
# COMPACT_ATOMS: atom_id res chain seq x y z
N PHE A 1 7.80 19.24 -11.80
CA PHE A 1 8.66 18.24 -12.47
C PHE A 1 9.14 18.72 -13.83
N LEU A 2 8.27 18.91 -14.83
CA LEU A 2 8.69 19.33 -16.18
C LEU A 2 9.49 20.64 -16.22
N SER A 3 9.17 21.61 -15.36
CA SER A 3 9.92 22.87 -15.23
C SER A 3 11.38 22.69 -14.79
N LEU A 4 11.74 21.52 -14.25
CA LEU A 4 13.11 21.20 -13.85
C LEU A 4 13.97 20.77 -15.04
N PHE A 5 13.37 20.41 -16.19
CA PHE A 5 14.11 19.90 -17.36
C PHE A 5 15.05 20.94 -17.97
N LEU A 6 14.73 22.22 -17.77
CA LEU A 6 15.51 23.36 -18.24
C LEU A 6 16.53 23.84 -17.20
N LYS A 7 16.58 23.24 -16.02
CA LYS A 7 17.48 23.63 -14.92
C LYS A 7 18.54 22.56 -14.71
N LYS A 8 19.75 22.99 -14.35
CA LYS A 8 20.77 22.07 -13.85
C LYS A 8 20.38 21.65 -12.43
N VAL A 9 19.86 20.44 -12.26
CA VAL A 9 19.40 19.91 -10.98
C VAL A 9 19.91 18.51 -10.74
N ILE A 10 20.05 18.16 -9.46
CA ILE A 10 20.36 16.80 -9.03
C ILE A 10 19.06 16.00 -8.96
N ILE A 11 19.06 14.80 -9.51
CA ILE A 11 17.98 13.82 -9.38
C ILE A 11 18.49 12.67 -8.52
N LEU A 12 17.82 12.44 -7.39
CA LEU A 12 17.93 11.19 -6.65
C LEU A 12 17.02 10.15 -7.32
N PHE A 13 17.59 9.13 -7.95
CA PHE A 13 16.87 8.14 -8.72
C PHE A 13 16.90 6.78 -8.01
N LEU A 14 15.75 6.37 -7.49
CA LEU A 14 15.58 5.06 -6.85
C LEU A 14 15.58 3.95 -7.92
N VAL A 15 16.50 3.01 -7.79
CA VAL A 15 16.58 1.81 -8.62
C VAL A 15 16.25 0.58 -7.81
N ARG A 16 15.76 -0.45 -8.50
CA ARG A 16 15.43 -1.75 -7.92
C ARG A 16 15.67 -2.81 -8.98
N ASP A 17 16.09 -3.99 -8.56
CA ASP A 17 16.28 -5.10 -9.47
C ASP A 17 14.97 -5.36 -10.27
N PRO A 18 15.06 -5.66 -11.58
CA PRO A 18 13.88 -5.80 -12.43
C PRO A 18 12.91 -6.90 -11.97
N ILE A 19 13.43 -8.00 -11.40
CA ILE A 19 12.61 -9.14 -10.97
C ILE A 19 11.76 -8.76 -9.77
N SER A 20 12.33 -8.11 -8.75
CA SER A 20 11.56 -7.67 -7.57
C SER A 20 10.54 -6.60 -7.90
N ARG A 21 10.79 -5.77 -8.93
CA ARG A 21 9.77 -4.87 -9.48
C ARG A 21 8.60 -5.65 -10.07
N LEU A 22 8.85 -6.71 -10.84
CA LEU A 22 7.81 -7.57 -11.41
C LEU A 22 7.01 -8.29 -10.31
N LYS A 23 7.69 -8.80 -9.29
CA LYS A 23 7.03 -9.38 -8.11
C LYS A 23 6.10 -8.37 -7.44
N THR A 24 6.54 -7.13 -7.29
CA THR A 24 5.70 -6.07 -6.70
C THR A 24 4.51 -5.75 -7.58
N ALA A 25 4.68 -5.72 -8.90
CA ALA A 25 3.58 -5.49 -9.84
C ALA A 25 2.50 -6.59 -9.75
N VAL A 26 2.89 -7.88 -9.69
CA VAL A 26 1.96 -9.00 -9.53
C VAL A 26 1.25 -8.97 -8.18
N ASN A 27 1.96 -8.61 -7.11
CA ASN A 27 1.41 -8.51 -5.76
C ASN A 27 0.71 -7.17 -5.49
N HIS A 28 0.65 -6.26 -6.47
CA HIS A 28 -0.01 -4.98 -6.29
C HIS A 28 -1.52 -5.21 -6.19
N HIS A 29 -2.04 -5.01 -4.99
CA HIS A 29 -3.48 -5.08 -4.75
C HIS A 29 -4.12 -3.70 -4.90
N THR A 30 -5.44 -3.71 -5.03
CA THR A 30 -6.33 -2.56 -4.88
C THR A 30 -7.41 -2.92 -3.87
N ASN A 31 -8.11 -1.92 -3.36
CA ASN A 31 -9.32 -2.17 -2.59
C ASN A 31 -10.37 -2.85 -3.48
N ASN A 32 -11.18 -3.71 -2.89
CA ASN A 32 -12.30 -4.33 -3.57
C ASN A 32 -13.36 -3.26 -3.86
N PRO A 33 -13.59 -2.90 -5.15
CA PRO A 33 -14.51 -1.82 -5.50
C PRO A 33 -15.97 -2.13 -5.13
N ASP A 34 -16.32 -3.41 -4.98
CA ASP A 34 -17.70 -3.85 -4.78
C ASP A 34 -18.05 -4.09 -3.30
N LYS A 35 -17.06 -4.28 -2.41
CA LYS A 35 -17.29 -4.81 -1.05
C LYS A 35 -16.29 -4.31 0.00
N ASP A 36 -15.87 -3.04 -0.06
CA ASP A 36 -14.98 -2.48 0.95
C ASP A 36 -15.72 -2.15 2.27
N VAL A 37 -16.17 -3.19 2.98
CA VAL A 37 -16.89 -3.07 4.25
C VAL A 37 -15.87 -2.85 5.36
N ARG A 38 -15.78 -1.61 5.84
CA ARG A 38 -14.86 -1.21 6.91
C ARG A 38 -15.50 -1.13 8.29
N LEU A 39 -16.84 -1.10 8.35
CA LEU A 39 -17.64 -1.11 9.57
C LEU A 39 -18.47 -2.39 9.62
N PHE A 40 -18.35 -3.15 10.70
CA PHE A 40 -19.08 -4.41 10.86
C PHE A 40 -19.47 -4.66 12.32
N ASN A 41 -20.36 -5.61 12.57
CA ASN A 41 -20.78 -6.03 13.91
C ASN A 41 -20.51 -7.53 14.14
N LEU A 42 -20.83 -8.05 15.33
CA LEU A 42 -20.55 -9.45 15.67
C LEU A 42 -21.31 -10.48 14.80
N SER A 43 -22.40 -10.07 14.14
CA SER A 43 -23.16 -10.94 13.23
C SER A 43 -22.65 -10.94 11.79
N SER A 44 -21.70 -10.06 11.46
CA SER A 44 -21.22 -9.86 10.09
C SER A 44 -20.36 -11.04 9.62
N ASP A 45 -20.46 -11.38 8.33
CA ASP A 45 -19.68 -12.45 7.72
C ASP A 45 -18.21 -12.02 7.54
N PHE A 46 -17.33 -12.59 8.36
CA PHE A 46 -15.89 -12.30 8.31
C PHE A 46 -15.26 -12.60 6.95
N ASN A 47 -15.78 -13.55 6.16
CA ASN A 47 -15.26 -13.80 4.81
C ASN A 47 -15.56 -12.64 3.87
N LYS A 48 -16.67 -11.93 4.05
CA LYS A 48 -16.99 -10.72 3.26
C LYS A 48 -16.11 -9.55 3.67
N ILE A 49 -15.89 -9.37 4.98
CA ILE A 49 -15.05 -8.30 5.54
C ILE A 49 -13.59 -8.45 5.06
N LEU A 50 -13.05 -9.67 5.12
CA LEU A 50 -11.67 -9.94 4.71
C LEU A 50 -11.47 -9.97 3.18
N ASN A 51 -12.55 -9.96 2.39
CA ASN A 51 -12.51 -9.85 0.93
C ASN A 51 -12.38 -8.39 0.46
N CYS A 52 -11.60 -7.57 1.18
CA CYS A 52 -11.36 -6.15 0.89
C CYS A 52 -10.22 -5.92 -0.11
N LYS A 53 -9.44 -6.96 -0.45
CA LYS A 53 -8.34 -6.89 -1.42
C LYS A 53 -8.69 -7.55 -2.74
N LYS A 54 -8.24 -6.93 -3.82
CA LYS A 54 -8.27 -7.46 -5.18
C LYS A 54 -6.94 -7.24 -5.89
N TYR A 55 -6.65 -8.09 -6.86
CA TYR A 55 -5.43 -8.01 -7.67
C TYR A 55 -5.76 -7.73 -9.12
N GLY A 56 -4.85 -7.06 -9.82
CA GLY A 56 -4.98 -6.83 -11.25
C GLY A 56 -4.99 -8.12 -12.06
N THR A 57 -5.65 -8.07 -13.22
CA THR A 57 -5.62 -9.15 -14.22
C THR A 57 -5.12 -8.62 -15.55
N SER A 58 -4.86 -9.50 -16.51
CA SER A 58 -4.50 -9.10 -17.87
C SER A 58 -5.59 -8.28 -18.59
N ILE A 59 -6.82 -8.24 -18.06
CA ILE A 59 -7.96 -7.51 -18.62
C ILE A 59 -8.21 -6.24 -17.79
N VAL A 60 -8.20 -5.09 -18.46
CA VAL A 60 -8.46 -3.79 -17.82
C VAL A 60 -9.85 -3.79 -17.19
N GLY A 61 -9.92 -3.33 -15.93
CA GLY A 61 -11.17 -3.28 -15.16
C GLY A 61 -11.64 -4.63 -14.61
N LYS A 62 -10.86 -5.71 -14.79
CA LYS A 62 -11.12 -7.01 -14.15
C LYS A 62 -10.12 -7.27 -13.04
N PHE A 63 -10.62 -7.90 -11.98
CA PHE A 63 -9.92 -8.10 -10.73
C PHE A 63 -9.97 -9.56 -10.28
N ALA A 64 -8.91 -10.04 -9.65
CA ALA A 64 -8.79 -11.38 -9.08
C ALA A 64 -8.72 -11.34 -7.54
N ASN A 65 -9.02 -12.47 -6.90
CA ASN A 65 -8.92 -12.64 -5.44
C ASN A 65 -7.50 -12.97 -4.97
N ALA A 66 -6.61 -13.31 -5.89
CA ALA A 66 -5.22 -13.67 -5.62
C ALA A 66 -4.31 -13.05 -6.69
N PRO A 67 -3.00 -12.87 -6.40
CA PRO A 67 -2.03 -12.42 -7.39
C PRO A 67 -2.03 -13.33 -8.63
N MET A 68 -2.01 -12.72 -9.82
CA MET A 68 -2.00 -13.43 -11.11
C MET A 68 -0.77 -13.03 -11.91
N ILE A 69 0.05 -13.99 -12.32
CA ILE A 69 1.27 -13.71 -13.09
C ILE A 69 0.94 -13.12 -14.47
N GLU A 70 -0.22 -13.47 -15.03
CA GLU A 70 -0.75 -12.96 -16.29
C GLU A 70 -0.97 -11.45 -16.25
N TYR A 71 -1.09 -10.84 -15.05
CA TYR A 71 -1.13 -9.39 -14.91
C TYR A 71 0.13 -8.73 -15.47
N LEU A 72 1.26 -9.42 -15.48
CA LEU A 72 2.50 -8.92 -16.09
C LEU A 72 2.36 -8.64 -17.58
N ASN A 73 1.43 -9.28 -18.29
CA ASN A 73 1.17 -8.95 -19.70
C ASN A 73 0.79 -7.47 -19.84
N PHE A 74 -0.11 -6.96 -18.99
CA PHE A 74 -0.45 -5.54 -18.99
C PHE A 74 0.78 -4.64 -18.80
N TRP A 75 1.70 -5.07 -17.94
CA TRP A 75 2.92 -4.35 -17.63
C TRP A 75 3.93 -4.39 -18.78
N PHE A 76 4.16 -5.54 -19.41
CA PHE A 76 5.09 -5.69 -20.54
C PHE A 76 4.60 -4.99 -21.81
N PHE A 77 3.28 -4.95 -22.05
CA PHE A 77 2.70 -4.29 -23.23
C PHE A 77 2.49 -2.79 -23.06
N THR A 78 2.86 -2.22 -21.90
CA THR A 78 2.92 -0.78 -21.72
C THR A 78 4.39 -0.42 -21.54
N ASP A 79 4.99 0.28 -22.50
CA ASP A 79 6.43 0.65 -22.53
C ASP A 79 6.93 1.42 -21.27
N ARG A 80 6.01 1.73 -20.35
CA ARG A 80 6.17 2.32 -19.03
C ARG A 80 7.33 1.75 -18.21
N TRP A 81 7.77 0.52 -18.46
CA TRP A 81 8.84 -0.14 -17.70
C TRP A 81 10.24 0.42 -17.92
N PHE A 82 10.51 1.02 -19.07
CA PHE A 82 11.83 1.55 -19.40
C PHE A 82 11.79 3.01 -19.85
N LEU A 83 10.63 3.66 -19.80
CA LEU A 83 10.49 5.08 -20.16
C LEU A 83 11.46 5.99 -19.39
N TYR A 84 11.82 5.66 -18.15
CA TYR A 84 12.80 6.45 -17.40
C TYR A 84 14.20 6.39 -18.00
N ASN A 85 14.63 5.27 -18.59
CA ASN A 85 15.92 5.20 -19.27
C ASN A 85 15.94 6.13 -20.48
N SER A 86 14.87 6.10 -21.29
CA SER A 86 14.70 7.02 -22.41
C SER A 86 14.65 8.47 -21.93
N LEU A 87 13.92 8.76 -20.85
CA LEU A 87 13.83 10.10 -20.27
C LEU A 87 15.18 10.64 -19.79
N LEU A 88 15.91 9.85 -19.00
CA LEU A 88 17.23 10.23 -18.48
C LEU A 88 18.25 10.38 -19.60
N SER A 89 18.20 9.55 -20.64
CA SER A 89 19.06 9.70 -21.82
C SER A 89 18.75 10.94 -22.66
N SER A 90 17.50 11.42 -22.61
CA SER A 90 17.03 12.54 -23.44
C SER A 90 17.26 13.91 -22.80
N ILE A 91 17.50 13.98 -21.48
CA ILE A 91 17.66 15.25 -20.76
C ILE A 91 19.08 15.34 -20.20
N ARG A 92 19.89 16.23 -20.78
CA ARG A 92 21.31 16.40 -20.42
C ARG A 92 21.56 17.31 -19.22
N ASN A 93 20.52 17.97 -18.70
CA ASN A 93 20.65 18.94 -17.62
C ASN A 93 20.59 18.33 -16.21
N PHE A 94 20.51 17.00 -16.11
CA PHE A 94 20.45 16.31 -14.83
C PHE A 94 21.79 15.74 -14.44
N GLU A 95 22.13 15.93 -13.17
CA GLU A 95 23.08 15.07 -12.49
C GLU A 95 22.29 13.99 -11.76
N VAL A 96 22.49 12.73 -12.14
CA VAL A 96 21.69 11.62 -11.59
C VAL A 96 22.51 10.90 -10.53
N PHE A 97 21.98 10.83 -9.31
CA PHE A 97 22.49 10.00 -8.24
C PHE A 97 21.55 8.82 -8.01
N TYR A 98 22.06 7.62 -8.23
CA TYR A 98 21.28 6.40 -8.07
C TYR A 98 21.31 5.92 -6.62
N ILE A 99 20.18 5.45 -6.13
CA ILE A 99 20.05 4.79 -4.83
C ILE A 99 19.33 3.46 -5.01
N ASP A 100 19.90 2.39 -4.46
CA ASP A 100 19.26 1.09 -4.47
C ASP A 100 18.11 1.05 -3.46
N MET A 101 17.00 0.41 -3.82
CA MET A 101 15.88 0.13 -2.92
C MET A 101 16.31 -0.54 -1.61
N GLU A 102 17.36 -1.35 -1.62
CA GLU A 102 17.92 -1.97 -0.41
C GLU A 102 18.42 -0.93 0.61
N GLU A 103 18.88 0.24 0.16
CA GLU A 103 19.40 1.31 1.04
C GLU A 103 18.29 2.03 1.81
N ILE A 104 17.06 1.97 1.33
CA ILE A 104 15.90 2.59 2.00
C ILE A 104 15.00 1.58 2.71
N LYS A 105 15.50 0.36 2.93
CA LYS A 105 14.83 -0.63 3.78
C LYS A 105 15.02 -0.31 5.26
N PRO A 106 14.11 -0.78 6.15
CA PRO A 106 14.14 -0.51 7.59
C PRO A 106 15.53 -0.53 8.25
N ALA A 107 16.34 -1.55 7.95
CA ALA A 107 17.66 -1.73 8.58
C ALA A 107 18.71 -0.66 8.20
N LYS A 108 18.49 0.09 7.11
CA LYS A 108 19.45 1.07 6.56
C LYS A 108 18.86 2.47 6.40
N ALA A 109 17.54 2.58 6.29
CA ALA A 109 16.86 3.80 5.85
C ALA A 109 17.25 5.06 6.66
N PHE A 110 17.37 4.95 7.98
CA PHE A 110 17.75 6.11 8.80
C PHE A 110 19.16 6.62 8.50
N ASP A 111 20.14 5.71 8.45
CA ASP A 111 21.54 6.04 8.20
C ASP A 111 21.71 6.55 6.77
N THR A 112 21.08 5.88 5.79
CA THR A 112 21.02 6.32 4.40
C THR A 112 20.46 7.74 4.27
N MET A 113 19.39 8.08 4.99
CA MET A 113 18.82 9.43 4.95
C MET A 113 19.72 10.46 5.63
N CYS A 114 20.50 10.08 6.65
CA CYS A 114 21.55 10.93 7.20
C CYS A 114 22.68 11.19 6.19
N ASP A 115 23.10 10.17 5.45
CA ASP A 115 24.16 10.28 4.43
C ASP A 115 23.70 11.14 3.25
N LEU A 116 22.47 10.95 2.78
CA LEU A 116 21.87 11.80 1.76
C LEU A 116 21.75 13.25 2.24
N ALA A 117 21.38 13.48 3.51
CA ALA A 117 21.30 14.82 4.10
C ALA A 117 22.66 15.52 4.11
N ASN A 118 23.72 14.81 4.51
CA ASN A 118 25.09 15.32 4.42
C ASN A 118 25.48 15.66 2.98
N LYS A 119 25.16 14.75 2.03
CA LYS A 119 25.54 14.88 0.63
C LYS A 119 24.86 16.04 -0.09
N PHE A 120 23.57 16.24 0.17
CA PHE A 120 22.73 17.20 -0.56
C PHE A 120 22.35 18.44 0.26
N GLY A 121 22.82 18.54 1.51
CA GLY A 121 22.67 19.73 2.34
C GLY A 121 21.25 19.95 2.90
N PHE A 122 20.42 18.91 2.97
CA PHE A 122 19.11 19.00 3.64
C PHE A 122 19.17 18.61 5.11
N LYS A 123 18.11 18.90 5.87
CA LYS A 123 18.05 18.63 7.31
C LYS A 123 18.10 17.12 7.59
N LYS A 124 19.01 16.71 8.49
CA LYS A 124 19.12 15.31 8.93
C LYS A 124 17.82 14.83 9.59
N PRO A 125 17.43 13.56 9.36
CA PRO A 125 16.36 12.94 10.12
C PRO A 125 16.75 12.84 11.61
N THR A 126 15.75 12.85 12.48
CA THR A 126 15.94 12.73 13.94
C THR A 126 15.10 11.59 14.54
N ASP A 127 13.99 11.25 13.90
CA ASP A 127 13.14 10.13 14.31
C ASP A 127 13.60 8.82 13.65
N LYS A 128 14.50 8.11 14.31
CA LYS A 128 15.01 6.82 13.81
C LYS A 128 13.92 5.76 13.66
N LYS A 129 12.96 5.70 14.59
CA LYS A 129 11.89 4.69 14.58
C LYS A 129 10.99 4.84 13.36
N PHE A 130 10.72 6.07 12.94
CA PHE A 130 9.95 6.32 11.73
C PHE A 130 10.62 5.70 10.48
N PHE A 131 11.93 5.87 10.31
CA PHE A 131 12.65 5.32 9.15
C PHE A 131 12.88 3.80 9.23
N GLU A 132 12.92 3.23 10.44
CA GLU A 132 12.95 1.78 10.66
C GLU A 132 11.55 1.14 10.49
N GLY A 133 10.50 1.94 10.32
CA GLY A 133 9.14 1.47 10.12
C GLY A 133 8.91 0.83 8.74
N VAL A 134 7.96 -0.11 8.67
CA VAL A 134 7.46 -0.67 7.41
C VAL A 134 6.11 -0.03 7.10
N MET A 135 6.06 0.81 6.06
CA MET A 135 4.81 1.48 5.67
C MET A 135 3.81 0.55 4.99
N ASN A 136 4.32 -0.31 4.10
CA ASN A 136 3.51 -1.24 3.31
C ASN A 136 3.69 -2.67 3.84
N GLY A 137 3.22 -2.90 5.07
CA GLY A 137 3.24 -4.21 5.72
C GLY A 137 2.13 -5.14 5.24
N ASP A 138 2.06 -6.34 5.82
CA ASP A 138 1.12 -7.40 5.42
C ASP A 138 -0.36 -6.97 5.47
N PHE A 139 -0.67 -6.03 6.37
CA PHE A 139 -2.00 -5.48 6.57
C PHE A 139 -2.35 -4.29 5.66
N LEU A 140 -1.46 -3.83 4.78
CA LEU A 140 -1.74 -2.74 3.83
C LEU A 140 -3.03 -3.03 3.07
N GLY A 141 -4.02 -2.14 3.09
CA GLY A 141 -5.31 -2.34 2.42
C GLY A 141 -6.27 -3.33 3.10
N ILE A 142 -5.85 -4.01 4.17
CA ILE A 142 -6.73 -4.81 5.05
C ILE A 142 -7.15 -3.97 6.25
N LEU A 143 -6.22 -3.32 6.92
CA LEU A 143 -6.51 -2.44 8.05
C LEU A 143 -6.56 -0.97 7.58
N PRO A 144 -7.31 -0.10 8.29
CA PRO A 144 -8.08 -0.37 9.51
C PRO A 144 -9.48 -0.95 9.26
N PHE A 145 -10.08 -1.51 10.32
CA PHE A 145 -11.51 -1.83 10.40
C PHE A 145 -12.13 -1.29 11.70
N THR A 146 -13.45 -1.16 11.72
CA THR A 146 -14.23 -0.80 12.91
C THR A 146 -15.24 -1.89 13.22
N LEU A 147 -15.08 -2.51 14.39
CA LEU A 147 -16.09 -3.40 14.98
C LEU A 147 -17.04 -2.56 15.82
N TYR A 148 -18.32 -2.54 15.45
CA TYR A 148 -19.39 -2.02 16.26
C TYR A 148 -19.96 -3.12 17.16
N ILE A 149 -19.93 -2.88 18.46
CA ILE A 149 -20.41 -3.81 19.48
C ILE A 149 -21.72 -3.29 20.05
N HIS A 150 -22.75 -4.13 19.98
CA HIS A 150 -24.06 -3.85 20.54
C HIS A 150 -24.66 -5.12 21.15
N SER A 151 -25.46 -4.96 22.22
CA SER A 151 -26.05 -6.09 22.96
C SER A 151 -26.94 -6.99 22.10
N LYS A 152 -27.66 -6.41 21.12
CA LYS A 152 -28.47 -7.12 20.10
C LYS A 152 -27.69 -8.17 19.29
N ASP A 153 -26.36 -8.05 19.21
CA ASP A 153 -25.55 -8.95 18.39
C ASP A 153 -25.03 -10.17 19.16
N ILE A 154 -25.13 -10.18 20.50
CA ILE A 154 -24.57 -11.23 21.37
C ILE A 154 -25.15 -12.62 21.05
N ASP A 155 -26.45 -12.70 20.78
CA ASP A 155 -27.11 -13.97 20.46
C ASP A 155 -27.00 -14.34 18.97
N ASN A 156 -26.50 -13.42 18.14
CA ASN A 156 -26.43 -13.53 16.68
C ASN A 156 -24.99 -13.47 16.17
N VAL A 157 -24.01 -13.90 16.99
CA VAL A 157 -22.60 -13.93 16.57
C VAL A 157 -22.44 -14.81 15.35
N TYR A 158 -21.75 -14.29 14.34
CA TYR A 158 -21.47 -15.00 13.12
C TYR A 158 -20.74 -16.31 13.43
N SER A 159 -21.26 -17.41 12.89
CA SER A 159 -20.57 -18.69 12.90
C SER A 159 -20.78 -19.38 11.56
N LEU A 160 -19.80 -20.19 11.14
CA LEU A 160 -19.88 -20.95 9.88
C LEU A 160 -21.07 -21.93 9.84
N MET A 161 -21.63 -22.28 11.00
CA MET A 161 -22.79 -23.19 11.12
C MET A 161 -24.13 -22.45 11.23
N LYS A 162 -24.14 -21.14 11.54
CA LYS A 162 -25.34 -20.29 11.62
C LYS A 162 -25.05 -18.98 10.89
N SER A 163 -25.15 -19.02 9.57
CA SER A 163 -24.78 -17.93 8.66
C SER A 163 -25.96 -16.95 8.43
N TYR A 164 -26.40 -16.24 9.47
CA TYR A 164 -27.36 -15.16 9.32
C TYR A 164 -26.72 -13.83 9.74
N GLU A 165 -26.56 -12.92 8.79
CA GLU A 165 -26.10 -11.56 9.07
C GLU A 165 -27.26 -10.69 9.54
N ASN A 166 -27.11 -10.05 10.70
CA ASN A 166 -28.04 -9.07 11.24
C ASN A 166 -27.34 -7.72 11.45
N LEU A 167 -27.34 -6.90 10.41
CA LEU A 167 -26.68 -5.60 10.43
C LEU A 167 -27.51 -4.48 11.09
N SER A 168 -28.64 -4.80 11.70
CA SER A 168 -29.57 -3.79 12.23
C SER A 168 -28.94 -2.92 13.32
N SER A 169 -28.05 -3.50 14.14
CA SER A 169 -27.39 -2.77 15.23
C SER A 169 -26.51 -1.63 14.73
N LEU A 170 -25.97 -1.71 13.50
CA LEU A 170 -25.11 -0.66 12.92
C LEU A 170 -25.80 0.70 12.75
N LYS A 171 -27.13 0.76 12.88
CA LYS A 171 -27.91 2.01 12.81
C LYS A 171 -28.20 2.61 14.19
N ASP A 172 -27.95 1.86 15.25
CA ASP A 172 -28.11 2.33 16.62
C ASP A 172 -26.89 3.19 17.01
N ASN A 173 -27.05 4.06 18.01
CA ASN A 173 -26.02 5.01 18.44
C ASN A 173 -25.49 4.75 19.86
N ASP A 174 -26.00 3.71 20.53
CA ASP A 174 -25.69 3.35 21.92
C ASP A 174 -24.69 2.18 22.05
N GLY A 175 -24.14 1.72 20.93
CA GLY A 175 -23.06 0.73 20.91
C GLY A 175 -21.66 1.33 21.02
N ILE A 176 -20.67 0.44 21.00
CA ILE A 176 -19.25 0.78 21.16
C ILE A 176 -18.53 0.55 19.83
N HIS A 177 -17.77 1.53 19.37
CA HIS A 177 -16.88 1.37 18.22
C HIS A 177 -15.47 0.97 18.68
N LEU A 178 -15.03 -0.22 18.29
CA LEU A 178 -13.65 -0.68 18.45
C LEU A 178 -12.92 -0.60 17.10
N GLN A 179 -11.93 0.28 17.02
CA GLN A 179 -11.07 0.36 15.84
C GLN A 179 -9.96 -0.70 15.94
N ILE A 180 -9.90 -1.55 14.92
CA ILE A 180 -8.86 -2.57 14.73
C ILE A 180 -7.86 -1.99 13.73
N THR A 181 -6.64 -1.73 14.20
CA THR A 181 -5.56 -1.15 13.39
C THR A 181 -4.20 -1.75 13.78
N SER A 182 -3.17 -1.45 13.00
CA SER A 182 -1.80 -1.86 13.32
C SER A 182 -1.05 -0.73 14.03
N THR A 183 -0.15 -1.08 14.95
CA THR A 183 0.76 -0.12 15.61
C THR A 183 1.76 0.52 14.66
N ASN A 184 1.89 0.00 13.43
CA ASN A 184 2.92 0.38 12.45
C ASN A 184 2.36 1.23 11.30
N LEU A 185 1.07 1.58 11.31
CA LEU A 185 0.46 2.43 10.30
C LEU A 185 0.80 3.89 10.60
N VAL A 186 1.86 4.39 9.97
CA VAL A 186 2.01 5.83 9.75
C VAL A 186 1.25 6.14 8.46
N GLU A 187 -0.01 6.54 8.57
CA GLU A 187 -0.77 7.03 7.41
C GLU A 187 -0.24 8.39 6.99
N PHE A 188 0.26 8.51 5.75
CA PHE A 188 0.40 9.79 5.09
C PHE A 188 -0.91 10.07 4.36
N TYR A 189 -1.70 11.02 4.89
CA TYR A 189 -2.82 11.65 4.18
C TYR A 189 -2.32 12.51 3.02
#